data_AF-A0A3N5WYD9-F1
#
_entry.id   AF-A0A3N5WYD9-F1
#
_cell.length_a   1.000
_cell.length_b   1.000
_cell.length_c   1.000
_cell.angle_alpha   90.00
_cell.angle_beta   90.00
_cell.angle_gamma   90.00
#
_symmetry.space_group_name_H-M   'P 1'
#
loop_
_entity.id
_entity.type
_entity.pdbx_description
1 polymer ?
#
loop_
_entity_poly.entity_id
_entity_poly.type
_entity_poly.pdbx_seq_one_letter_code
_entity_poly.pdbx_strand_id
1 'polypeptide(L)'
;SAPTFAAPLRNAALGYARLCDPSGLPEPRAQALRQIFHAMTTHPDMVAGPRRFDTLLMQAGRGKIVCKGGAEGYQAFGLAPGAFGPGSPALGVTYKVIDGDQEGRARPVIALAVLRQLGALDEEQLDSLRKFDSRPIYNWCHLEIGEVRPAFLLEKTLA
;
A
#
# COMPACT_ATOMS: atom_id res chain seq x y z
N SER A 1 -17.44 11.38 10.05
CA SER A 1 -17.15 10.09 10.71
C SER A 1 -18.16 9.06 10.22
N ALA A 2 -17.74 7.84 9.91
CA ALA A 2 -18.62 6.74 9.51
C ALA A 2 -18.47 5.58 10.52
N PRO A 3 -19.49 4.72 10.71
CA PRO A 3 -19.37 3.55 11.57
C PRO A 3 -18.18 2.69 11.13
N THR A 4 -17.24 2.44 12.04
CA THR A 4 -16.04 1.65 11.74
C THR A 4 -16.16 0.30 12.46
N PHE A 5 -16.68 -0.69 11.74
CA PHE A 5 -16.74 -2.05 12.26
C PHE A 5 -15.34 -2.68 12.32
N ALA A 6 -15.09 -3.49 13.34
CA ALA A 6 -13.87 -4.28 13.40
C ALA A 6 -13.85 -5.31 12.25
N ALA A 7 -12.75 -5.35 11.51
CA ALA A 7 -12.52 -6.32 10.44
C ALA A 7 -11.16 -7.01 10.65
N PRO A 8 -11.06 -8.34 10.51
CA PRO A 8 -9.78 -9.02 10.48
C PRO A 8 -8.88 -8.47 9.36
N LEU A 9 -7.57 -8.36 9.60
CA LEU A 9 -6.62 -7.83 8.59
C LEU A 9 -6.69 -8.62 7.27
N ARG A 10 -6.87 -9.95 7.33
CA ARG A 10 -7.07 -10.80 6.16
C ARG A 10 -8.31 -10.41 5.34
N ASN A 11 -9.41 -10.05 6.01
CA ASN A 11 -10.66 -9.68 5.33
C ASN A 11 -10.56 -8.28 4.74
N ALA A 12 -9.85 -7.36 5.40
CA ALA A 12 -9.53 -6.06 4.86
C ALA A 12 -8.66 -6.19 3.59
N ALA A 13 -7.62 -7.03 3.65
CA ALA A 13 -6.78 -7.35 2.49
C ALA A 13 -7.62 -7.96 1.34
N LEU A 14 -8.51 -8.90 1.63
CA LEU A 14 -9.45 -9.44 0.63
C LEU A 14 -10.36 -8.36 0.02
N GLY A 15 -10.78 -7.38 0.82
CA GLY A 15 -11.52 -6.22 0.34
C GLY A 15 -10.75 -5.39 -0.69
N TYR A 16 -9.46 -5.14 -0.46
CA TYR A 16 -8.58 -4.47 -1.42
C TYR A 16 -8.34 -5.30 -2.68
N ALA A 17 -8.18 -6.62 -2.55
CA ALA A 17 -8.07 -7.51 -3.72
C ALA A 17 -9.32 -7.42 -4.61
N ARG A 18 -10.51 -7.45 -4.00
CA ARG A 18 -11.80 -7.32 -4.70
C ARG A 18 -12.06 -5.93 -5.27
N LEU A 19 -11.50 -4.88 -4.64
CA LEU A 19 -11.54 -3.53 -5.19
C LEU A 19 -10.72 -3.44 -6.49
N CYS A 20 -9.57 -4.13 -6.52
CA CYS A 20 -8.68 -4.20 -7.68
C CYS A 20 -9.19 -5.11 -8.80
N ASP A 21 -9.83 -6.22 -8.45
CA ASP A 21 -10.49 -7.12 -9.39
C ASP A 21 -11.88 -7.53 -8.88
N PRO A 22 -12.92 -6.80 -9.33
CA PRO A 22 -14.30 -7.10 -8.94
C PRO A 22 -14.98 -8.12 -9.87
N SER A 23 -14.27 -8.80 -10.77
CA SER A 23 -14.86 -9.70 -11.78
C SER A 23 -15.67 -10.86 -11.18
N GLY A 24 -15.33 -11.31 -9.97
CA GLY A 24 -16.06 -12.34 -9.24
C GLY A 24 -17.28 -11.86 -8.45
N LEU A 25 -17.69 -10.59 -8.59
CA LEU A 25 -18.82 -10.00 -7.87
C LEU A 25 -20.01 -9.71 -8.79
N PRO A 26 -21.26 -9.83 -8.31
CA PRO A 26 -22.44 -9.53 -9.11
C PRO A 26 -22.58 -8.01 -9.33
N GLU A 27 -23.27 -7.65 -10.41
CA GLU A 27 -23.72 -6.26 -10.60
C GLU A 27 -24.85 -5.88 -9.62
N PRO A 28 -24.96 -4.61 -9.21
CA PRO A 28 -24.17 -3.42 -9.63
C PRO A 28 -22.86 -3.22 -8.86
N ARG A 29 -22.48 -4.16 -7.99
CA ARG A 29 -21.33 -4.00 -7.08
C ARG A 29 -20.01 -3.97 -7.85
N ALA A 30 -19.88 -4.80 -8.87
CA ALA A 30 -18.64 -4.84 -9.64
C ALA A 30 -18.40 -3.53 -10.41
N GLN A 31 -19.46 -2.95 -11.00
CA GLN A 31 -19.38 -1.63 -11.62
C GLN A 31 -18.98 -0.53 -10.64
N ALA A 32 -19.57 -0.50 -9.44
CA ALA A 32 -19.23 0.49 -8.43
C ALA A 32 -17.75 0.39 -8.00
N LEU A 33 -17.22 -0.82 -7.82
CA LEU A 33 -15.82 -1.02 -7.45
C LEU A 33 -14.85 -0.59 -8.55
N ARG A 34 -15.17 -0.86 -9.83
CA ARG A 34 -14.38 -0.34 -10.96
C ARG A 34 -14.33 1.18 -10.98
N GLN A 35 -15.48 1.83 -10.72
CA GLN A 35 -15.55 3.30 -10.64
C GLN A 35 -14.72 3.84 -9.48
N ILE A 36 -14.82 3.23 -8.29
CA ILE A 36 -14.05 3.65 -7.11
C ILE A 36 -12.55 3.47 -7.36
N PHE A 37 -12.12 2.31 -7.84
CA PHE A 37 -10.71 2.04 -8.13
C PHE A 37 -10.16 3.06 -9.13
N HIS A 38 -10.85 3.25 -10.26
CA HIS A 38 -10.46 4.22 -11.27
C HIS A 38 -10.38 5.65 -10.70
N ALA A 39 -11.38 6.10 -9.95
CA ALA A 39 -11.39 7.42 -9.35
C ALA A 39 -10.22 7.62 -8.37
N MET A 40 -9.94 6.63 -7.51
CA MET A 40 -8.84 6.70 -6.56
C MET A 40 -7.47 6.75 -7.24
N THR A 41 -7.25 5.95 -8.27
CA THR A 41 -5.96 5.90 -8.97
C THR A 41 -5.74 7.08 -9.92
N THR A 42 -6.81 7.65 -10.48
CA THR A 42 -6.74 8.83 -11.36
C THR A 42 -6.63 10.13 -10.56
N HIS A 43 -7.23 10.19 -9.37
CA HIS A 43 -7.22 11.37 -8.50
C HIS A 43 -6.68 11.07 -7.09
N PRO A 44 -5.44 10.58 -6.95
CA PRO A 44 -4.90 10.15 -5.67
C PRO A 44 -4.77 11.27 -4.62
N ASP A 45 -4.60 12.52 -5.06
CA ASP A 45 -4.60 13.69 -4.17
C ASP A 45 -5.93 13.86 -3.42
N MET A 46 -7.06 13.46 -4.02
CA MET A 46 -8.38 13.51 -3.39
C MET A 46 -8.58 12.40 -2.35
N VAL A 47 -7.67 11.41 -2.31
CA VAL A 47 -7.73 10.28 -1.38
C VAL A 47 -6.96 10.58 -0.10
N ALA A 48 -5.70 11.02 -0.20
CA ALA A 48 -4.85 11.25 0.97
C ALA A 48 -4.30 12.67 1.09
N GLY A 49 -4.48 13.51 0.08
CA GLY A 49 -3.87 14.84 0.00
C GLY A 49 -2.48 14.79 -0.65
N PRO A 50 -1.98 15.96 -1.09
CA PRO A 50 -0.74 16.03 -1.84
C PRO A 50 0.47 15.59 -1.03
N ARG A 51 1.46 15.01 -1.72
CA ARG A 51 2.78 14.60 -1.20
C ARG A 51 2.78 13.50 -0.13
N ARG A 52 1.61 13.00 0.29
CA ARG A 52 1.50 11.86 1.22
C ARG A 52 1.94 10.56 0.56
N PHE A 53 2.36 9.58 1.37
CA PHE A 53 2.79 8.28 0.87
C PHE A 53 1.73 7.60 -0.02
N ASP A 54 0.49 7.48 0.46
CA ASP A 54 -0.59 6.85 -0.30
C ASP A 54 -0.77 7.47 -1.69
N THR A 55 -0.73 8.80 -1.76
CA THR A 55 -0.85 9.57 -2.99
C THR A 55 0.30 9.28 -3.95
N LEU A 56 1.54 9.40 -3.46
CA LEU A 56 2.73 9.20 -4.27
C LEU A 56 2.86 7.74 -4.72
N LEU A 57 2.46 6.78 -3.88
CA LEU A 57 2.43 5.38 -4.26
C LEU A 57 1.39 5.10 -5.36
N MET A 58 0.19 5.68 -5.28
CA MET A 58 -0.81 5.51 -6.34
C MET A 58 -0.36 6.16 -7.66
N GLN A 59 0.31 7.32 -7.60
CA GLN A 59 0.92 7.96 -8.77
C GLN A 59 2.01 7.07 -9.38
N ALA A 60 2.96 6.60 -8.56
CA ALA A 60 4.01 5.68 -8.99
C ALA A 60 3.40 4.38 -9.55
N GLY A 61 2.30 3.89 -8.98
CA GLY A 61 1.61 2.68 -9.42
C GLY A 61 0.92 2.76 -10.78
N ARG A 62 0.87 3.94 -11.44
CA ARG A 62 0.38 4.14 -12.82
C ARG A 62 -0.97 3.44 -13.11
N GLY A 63 -1.93 3.56 -12.17
CA GLY A 63 -3.25 2.94 -12.31
C GLY A 63 -3.35 1.46 -11.91
N LYS A 64 -2.27 0.84 -11.45
CA LYS A 64 -2.23 -0.57 -11.02
C LYS A 64 -2.25 -0.77 -9.50
N ILE A 65 -2.10 0.31 -8.73
CA ILE A 65 -2.02 0.26 -7.27
C ILE A 65 -3.02 1.25 -6.68
N VAL A 66 -3.85 0.78 -5.75
CA VAL A 66 -4.70 1.63 -4.90
C VAL A 66 -4.20 1.53 -3.46
N CYS A 67 -4.13 2.64 -2.74
CA CYS A 67 -3.53 2.68 -1.41
C CYS A 67 -4.29 3.62 -0.48
N LYS A 68 -4.45 3.22 0.79
CA LYS A 68 -4.94 4.12 1.83
C LYS A 68 -4.41 3.73 3.20
N GLY A 69 -3.79 4.71 3.86
CA GLY A 69 -3.45 4.64 5.27
C GLY A 69 -4.67 4.91 6.17
N GLY A 70 -4.65 4.29 7.35
CA GLY A 70 -5.62 4.52 8.42
C GLY A 70 -4.95 5.08 9.68
N ALA A 71 -5.77 5.36 10.69
CA ALA A 71 -5.27 5.80 11.99
C ALA A 71 -4.50 4.67 12.72
N GLU A 72 -3.70 5.06 13.71
CA GLU A 72 -3.01 4.14 14.62
C GLU A 72 -2.11 3.12 13.87
N GLY A 73 -1.47 3.49 12.76
CA GLY A 73 -0.48 2.62 12.12
C GLY A 73 -1.08 1.54 11.24
N TYR A 74 -2.35 1.69 10.83
CA TYR A 74 -2.98 0.85 9.81
C TYR A 74 -2.54 1.28 8.40
N GLN A 75 -2.24 0.31 7.54
CA GLN A 75 -2.03 0.54 6.11
C GLN A 75 -2.68 -0.58 5.30
N ALA A 76 -3.32 -0.22 4.19
CA ALA A 76 -3.76 -1.17 3.20
C ALA A 76 -3.51 -0.67 1.78
N PHE A 77 -3.22 -1.61 0.88
CA PHE A 77 -3.13 -1.35 -0.54
C PHE A 77 -3.55 -2.57 -1.35
N GLY A 78 -3.97 -2.34 -2.58
CA GLY A 78 -4.35 -3.36 -3.55
C GLY A 78 -3.53 -3.24 -4.82
N LEU A 79 -3.23 -4.38 -5.41
CA LEU A 79 -2.54 -4.56 -6.68
C LEU A 79 -3.54 -5.12 -7.69
N ALA A 80 -3.67 -4.44 -8.83
CA ALA A 80 -4.47 -4.90 -9.96
C ALA A 80 -3.91 -6.21 -10.55
N PRO A 81 -4.72 -6.98 -11.30
CA PRO A 81 -4.21 -8.11 -12.07
C PRO A 81 -3.03 -7.70 -12.96
N GLY A 82 -2.00 -8.54 -13.01
CA GLY A 82 -0.76 -8.28 -13.74
C GLY A 82 0.19 -7.25 -13.12
N ALA A 83 -0.12 -6.70 -11.93
CA ALA A 83 0.69 -5.65 -11.32
C ALA A 83 2.02 -6.14 -10.73
N PHE A 84 2.15 -7.42 -10.39
CA PHE A 84 3.36 -8.00 -9.81
C PHE A 84 3.89 -9.19 -10.63
N GLY A 85 3.66 -9.12 -11.95
CA GLY A 85 4.09 -10.12 -12.92
C GLY A 85 2.98 -10.44 -13.94
N PRO A 86 3.32 -10.77 -15.20
CA PRO A 86 2.33 -11.19 -16.18
C PRO A 86 1.46 -12.34 -15.66
N GLY A 87 0.13 -12.19 -15.75
CA GLY A 87 -0.82 -13.20 -15.27
C GLY A 87 -1.03 -13.25 -13.76
N SER A 88 -0.42 -12.35 -12.98
CA SER A 88 -0.66 -12.29 -11.53
C SER A 88 -2.13 -11.93 -11.24
N PRO A 89 -2.79 -12.55 -10.25
CA PRO A 89 -4.13 -12.15 -9.86
C PRO A 89 -4.10 -10.78 -9.17
N ALA A 90 -5.25 -10.19 -8.87
CA ALA A 90 -5.29 -9.09 -7.93
C ALA A 90 -4.86 -9.56 -6.53
N LEU A 91 -4.16 -8.69 -5.80
CA LEU A 91 -3.70 -8.96 -4.45
C LEU A 91 -4.02 -7.76 -3.56
N GLY A 92 -4.51 -8.01 -2.36
CA GLY A 92 -4.63 -7.00 -1.33
C GLY A 92 -3.67 -7.29 -0.19
N VAL A 93 -3.08 -6.23 0.34
CA VAL A 93 -2.15 -6.28 1.47
C VAL A 93 -2.68 -5.35 2.55
N THR A 94 -2.65 -5.81 3.80
CA THR A 94 -3.06 -5.00 4.95
C THR A 94 -2.19 -5.38 6.14
N TYR A 95 -1.73 -4.37 6.87
CA TYR A 95 -0.95 -4.55 8.09
C TYR A 95 -1.21 -3.42 9.08
N LYS A 96 -0.81 -3.69 10.32
CA LYS A 96 -0.93 -2.79 11.45
C LYS A 96 0.40 -2.73 12.18
N VAL A 97 0.91 -1.52 12.38
CA VAL A 97 2.06 -1.30 13.26
C VAL A 97 1.54 -1.14 14.68
N ILE A 98 2.01 -1.99 15.59
CA ILE A 98 1.45 -2.10 16.95
C ILE A 98 1.71 -0.87 17.81
N ASP A 99 2.79 -0.13 17.55
CA ASP A 99 3.14 1.13 18.25
C ASP A 99 2.32 2.34 17.77
N GLY A 100 1.44 2.15 16.77
CA GLY A 100 0.56 3.17 16.23
C GLY A 100 1.17 4.03 15.11
N ASP A 101 2.50 4.03 14.91
CA ASP A 101 3.18 4.70 13.79
C ASP A 101 2.65 6.12 13.45
N GLN A 102 2.46 6.98 14.46
CA GLN A 102 1.81 8.28 14.28
C GLN A 102 2.53 9.18 13.26
N GLU A 103 3.86 9.10 13.21
CA GLU A 103 4.70 9.90 12.33
C GLU A 103 4.96 9.25 10.95
N GLY A 104 4.39 8.06 10.68
CA GLY A 104 4.66 7.36 9.41
C GLY A 104 6.10 6.89 9.26
N ARG A 105 6.72 6.48 10.37
CA ARG A 105 8.06 5.89 10.45
C ARG A 105 8.11 4.53 9.78
N ALA A 106 7.15 3.66 10.09
CA ALA A 106 7.19 2.25 9.73
C ALA A 106 6.29 1.92 8.52
N ARG A 107 5.09 2.54 8.40
CA ARG A 107 4.16 2.15 7.34
C ARG A 107 4.74 2.27 5.92
N PRO A 108 5.34 3.39 5.50
CA PRO A 108 5.82 3.53 4.12
C PRO A 108 6.93 2.53 3.78
N VAL A 109 7.91 2.36 4.66
CA VAL A 109 9.05 1.45 4.42
C VAL A 109 8.60 -0.02 4.36
N ILE A 110 7.61 -0.42 5.17
CA ILE A 110 7.01 -1.76 5.09
C ILE A 110 6.33 -1.97 3.73
N ALA A 111 5.52 -1.01 3.27
CA ALA A 111 4.84 -1.11 1.97
C ALA A 111 5.84 -1.23 0.82
N LEU A 112 6.88 -0.39 0.80
CA LEU A 112 7.93 -0.46 -0.22
C LEU A 112 8.68 -1.79 -0.20
N ALA A 113 8.99 -2.32 0.99
CA ALA A 113 9.62 -3.63 1.13
C ALA A 113 8.75 -4.75 0.56
N VAL A 114 7.45 -4.74 0.83
CA VAL A 114 6.50 -5.72 0.26
C VAL A 114 6.43 -5.58 -1.26
N LEU A 115 6.24 -4.37 -1.78
CA LEU A 115 6.10 -4.12 -3.21
C LEU A 115 7.36 -4.50 -4.00
N ARG A 116 8.54 -4.23 -3.44
CA ARG A 116 9.83 -4.63 -4.00
C ARG A 116 9.97 -6.15 -4.05
N GLN A 117 9.66 -6.83 -2.94
CA GLN A 117 9.75 -8.30 -2.87
C GLN A 117 8.75 -9.01 -3.79
N LEU A 118 7.60 -8.37 -4.08
CA LEU A 118 6.63 -8.85 -5.06
C LEU A 118 7.03 -8.52 -6.51
N GLY A 119 7.99 -7.63 -6.76
CA GLY A 119 8.29 -7.12 -8.10
C GLY A 119 7.16 -6.26 -8.67
N ALA A 120 6.40 -5.58 -7.82
CA ALA A 120 5.24 -4.77 -8.20
C ALA A 120 5.59 -3.35 -8.67
N LEU A 121 6.83 -2.92 -8.44
CA LEU A 121 7.37 -1.63 -8.86
C LEU A 121 8.71 -1.83 -9.58
N ASP A 122 8.92 -1.10 -10.66
CA ASP A 122 10.20 -0.99 -11.35
C ASP A 122 11.15 -0.02 -10.63
N GLU A 123 12.41 0.05 -11.08
CA GLU A 123 13.44 0.89 -10.46
C GLU A 123 13.11 2.40 -10.51
N GLU A 124 12.46 2.87 -11.58
CA GLU A 124 12.06 4.28 -11.71
C GLU A 124 10.97 4.63 -10.69
N GLN A 125 9.99 3.74 -10.55
CA GLN A 125 8.91 3.86 -9.57
C GLN A 125 9.45 3.80 -8.15
N LEU A 126 10.39 2.89 -7.86
CA LEU A 126 11.04 2.79 -6.55
C LEU A 126 11.85 4.06 -6.22
N ASP A 127 12.61 4.59 -7.17
CA ASP A 127 13.40 5.81 -6.96
C ASP A 127 12.50 7.03 -6.68
N SER A 128 11.36 7.15 -7.37
CA SER A 128 10.36 8.20 -7.10
C SER A 128 9.81 8.18 -5.66
N LEU A 129 9.89 7.03 -4.98
CA LEU A 129 9.42 6.80 -3.62
C LEU A 129 10.56 6.74 -2.59
N ARG A 130 11.82 6.95 -3.00
CA ARG A 130 13.03 6.74 -2.19
C ARG A 130 13.01 7.43 -0.83
N LYS A 131 12.37 8.60 -0.71
CA LYS A 131 12.22 9.34 0.57
C LYS A 131 11.45 8.58 1.65
N PHE A 132 10.70 7.55 1.27
CA PHE A 132 9.93 6.70 2.17
C PHE A 132 10.61 5.36 2.48
N ASP A 133 11.74 5.09 1.82
CA ASP A 133 12.52 3.88 2.03
C ASP A 133 13.36 4.00 3.31
N SER A 134 14.28 3.06 3.46
CA SER A 134 15.19 2.98 4.58
C SER A 134 15.99 4.28 4.72
N ARG A 135 16.04 4.79 5.95
CA ARG A 135 16.57 6.13 6.23
C ARG A 135 17.34 6.18 7.54
N PRO A 136 18.42 6.97 7.60
CA PRO A 136 19.21 7.11 8.82
C PRO A 136 18.40 7.73 9.95
N ILE A 137 18.76 7.37 11.18
CA ILE A 137 18.28 7.96 12.42
C ILE A 137 19.41 8.83 12.95
N TYR A 138 19.10 10.09 13.25
CA TYR A 138 20.05 11.04 13.81
C TYR A 138 19.74 11.33 15.26
N ASN A 139 20.78 11.56 16.06
CA ASN A 139 20.62 12.14 17.40
C ASN A 139 20.45 13.67 17.33
N TRP A 140 20.27 14.31 18.48
CA TRP A 140 20.15 15.77 18.60
C TRP A 140 21.36 16.56 18.08
N CYS A 141 22.54 15.94 18.03
CA CYS A 141 23.76 16.53 17.48
C CYS A 141 23.92 16.26 15.97
N HIS A 142 22.89 15.73 15.30
CA HIS A 142 22.92 15.32 13.89
C HIS A 142 23.94 14.23 13.56
N LEU A 143 24.36 13.44 14.54
CA LEU A 143 25.16 12.24 14.30
C LEU A 143 24.23 11.09 13.94
N GLU A 144 24.60 10.34 12.90
CA GLU A 144 23.90 9.12 12.51
C GLU A 144 24.13 8.04 13.59
N ILE A 145 23.03 7.53 14.15
CA ILE A 145 23.03 6.56 15.25
C ILE A 145 22.27 5.27 14.92
N GLY A 146 21.77 5.14 13.70
CA GLY A 146 21.05 3.94 13.27
C GLY A 146 20.26 4.16 11.97
N GLU A 147 19.39 3.22 11.65
CA GLU A 147 18.59 3.22 10.43
C GLU A 147 17.19 2.67 10.69
N VAL A 148 16.18 3.29 10.10
CA VAL A 148 14.85 2.70 9.93
C VAL A 148 14.90 1.82 8.69
N ARG A 149 14.79 0.50 8.85
CA ARG A 149 14.79 -0.46 7.73
C ARG A 149 13.79 -1.60 7.96
N PRO A 150 13.28 -2.26 6.90
CA PRO A 150 12.51 -3.47 7.05
C PRO A 150 13.42 -4.63 7.49
N ALA A 151 12.87 -5.56 8.27
CA ALA A 151 13.62 -6.71 8.81
C ALA A 151 12.85 -8.03 8.58
N PHE A 152 12.22 -8.17 7.40
CA PHE A 152 11.46 -9.36 7.04
C PHE A 152 11.62 -9.72 5.56
N LEU A 153 11.41 -10.99 5.26
CA LEU A 153 11.21 -11.51 3.91
C LEU A 153 9.80 -12.10 3.79
N LEU A 154 9.17 -11.94 2.65
CA LEU A 154 7.91 -12.60 2.33
C LEU A 154 8.18 -14.10 2.15
N GLU A 155 7.43 -14.90 2.89
CA GLU A 155 7.42 -16.34 2.68
C GLU A 155 6.63 -16.65 1.41
N LYS A 156 7.28 -17.31 0.45
CA LYS A 156 6.56 -17.89 -0.70
C LYS A 156 5.83 -19.11 -0.19
N THR A 157 4.50 -19.05 -0.13
CA THR A 157 3.72 -20.26 0.06
C THR A 157 3.88 -21.10 -1.22
N LEU A 158 4.51 -22.28 -1.09
CA LEU A 158 4.49 -23.28 -2.15
C LEU A 158 3.02 -23.62 -2.41
N ALA A 159 2.54 -23.27 -3.61
CA ALA A 159 1.22 -23.67 -4.10
C ALA A 159 1.23 -25.16 -4.48
#